data_AF-H3D5V0-F1
#
_entry.id   AF-H3D5V0-F1
#
_cell.length_a   1.000
_cell.length_b   1.000
_cell.length_c   1.000
_cell.angle_alpha   90.00
_cell.angle_beta   90.00
_cell.angle_gamma   90.00
#
_symmetry.space_group_name_H-M   'P 1'
#
loop_
_entity.id
_entity.type
_entity.pdbx_description
1 polymer ?
#
loop_
_entity_poly.entity_id
_entity_poly.type
_entity_poly.pdbx_seq_one_letter_code
_entity_poly.pdbx_strand_id
1 'polypeptide(L)'
;MAALQPFTCMDTADEAVRATCDDATTCKRFATSKGYWKDPHIQYFARSVGERKAPEINRGYYARVKGVNHLLDAFLRKSDCNCQVINLGAGLDTVFWRLKDENLLPQKIFEVDFPTVVARKIHNIKTKSPLSKHLIETHSTDSLILDTHSLDSDRYCIIGADLREISKLDEQLKRFHLNPDLPTVLLSECVLVYMTPSQSSNLVRWAAETFHTAMFINYEQVNMSDRFGQVMIENLQRRQCSLAGAELCHSLETQKERFVKTGWEHADALDMMTVYSMLPQEDVARMECLEFLDEKELLQQLLQHYSISWASKDKLNLGNSFSSS
;
A
#
# COMPACT_ATOMS: atom_id res chain seq x y z
N MET A 1 -19.00 30.00 -24.40
CA MET A 1 -19.18 29.61 -22.99
C MET A 1 -19.15 28.10 -22.95
N ALA A 2 -18.05 27.50 -22.51
CA ALA A 2 -17.97 26.05 -22.34
C ALA A 2 -18.90 25.67 -21.18
N ALA A 3 -19.95 24.91 -21.47
CA ALA A 3 -20.82 24.36 -20.44
C ALA A 3 -19.97 23.44 -19.55
N LEU A 4 -19.88 23.76 -18.26
CA LEU A 4 -19.33 22.85 -17.26
C LEU A 4 -20.11 21.53 -17.34
N GLN A 5 -19.41 20.44 -17.68
CA GLN A 5 -20.02 19.11 -17.60
C GLN A 5 -20.47 18.88 -16.15
N PRO A 6 -21.71 18.42 -15.92
CA PRO A 6 -22.16 18.10 -14.57
C PRO A 6 -21.34 16.94 -14.03
N PHE A 7 -20.71 17.13 -12.86
CA PHE A 7 -19.97 16.10 -12.15
C PHE A 7 -20.86 14.88 -11.88
N THR A 8 -20.39 13.69 -12.22
CA THR A 8 -21.13 12.46 -11.95
C THR A 8 -20.95 12.02 -10.49
N CYS A 9 -21.87 11.21 -9.97
CA CYS A 9 -21.74 10.58 -8.64
C CYS A 9 -20.43 9.78 -8.50
N MET A 10 -19.94 9.20 -9.61
CA MET A 10 -18.66 8.49 -9.66
C MET A 10 -17.46 9.44 -9.48
N ASP A 11 -17.49 10.64 -10.07
CA ASP A 11 -16.40 11.62 -9.93
C ASP A 11 -16.23 12.10 -8.49
N THR A 12 -17.34 12.28 -7.76
CA THR A 12 -17.33 12.65 -6.34
C THR A 12 -16.81 11.52 -5.45
N ALA A 13 -17.20 10.27 -5.73
CA ALA A 13 -16.68 9.11 -5.00
C ALA A 13 -15.16 8.96 -5.22
N ASP A 14 -14.69 9.13 -6.46
CA ASP A 14 -13.27 9.06 -6.79
C ASP A 14 -12.48 10.22 -6.16
N GLU A 15 -13.07 11.42 -6.02
CA GLU A 15 -12.45 12.53 -5.31
C GLU A 15 -12.22 12.23 -3.83
N ALA A 16 -13.22 11.66 -3.15
CA ALA A 16 -13.07 11.24 -1.77
C ALA A 16 -12.04 10.12 -1.62
N VAL A 17 -12.02 9.13 -2.53
CA VAL A 17 -10.99 8.08 -2.54
C VAL A 17 -9.59 8.67 -2.72
N ARG A 18 -9.40 9.63 -3.63
CA ARG A 18 -8.11 10.32 -3.79
C ARG A 18 -7.70 11.08 -2.54
N ALA A 19 -8.64 11.68 -1.80
CA ALA A 19 -8.35 12.39 -0.56
C ALA A 19 -7.80 11.47 0.55
N THR A 20 -8.11 10.16 0.52
CA THR A 20 -7.56 9.20 1.49
C THR A 20 -6.04 9.09 1.42
N CYS A 21 -5.43 9.40 0.26
CA CYS A 21 -3.98 9.52 0.12
C CYS A 21 -3.40 10.57 1.07
N ASP A 22 -4.07 11.71 1.22
CA ASP A 22 -3.61 12.81 2.08
C ASP A 22 -3.78 12.48 3.57
N ASP A 23 -4.88 11.82 3.92
CA ASP A 23 -5.12 11.33 5.28
C ASP A 23 -4.05 10.32 5.70
N ALA A 24 -3.76 9.33 4.85
CA ALA A 24 -2.74 8.31 5.12
C ALA A 24 -1.34 8.92 5.23
N THR A 25 -0.98 9.81 4.29
CA THR A 25 0.33 10.48 4.29
C THR A 25 0.49 11.35 5.53
N THR A 26 -0.55 12.10 5.92
CA THR A 26 -0.51 12.96 7.12
C THR A 26 -0.39 12.14 8.39
N CYS A 27 -1.09 11.01 8.52
CA CYS A 27 -0.95 10.14 9.69
C CYS A 27 0.43 9.49 9.76
N LYS A 28 0.95 8.96 8.63
CA LYS A 28 2.33 8.44 8.55
C LYS A 28 3.37 9.54 8.88
N ARG A 29 3.16 10.77 8.39
CA ARG A 29 4.04 11.93 8.69
C ARG A 29 3.99 12.34 10.16
N PHE A 30 2.80 12.33 10.77
CA PHE A 30 2.65 12.63 12.19
C PHE A 30 3.39 11.61 13.05
N ALA A 31 3.13 10.31 12.83
CA ALA A 31 3.75 9.23 13.60
C ALA A 31 5.28 9.20 13.46
N THR A 32 5.82 9.44 12.26
CA THR A 32 7.28 9.54 12.05
C THR A 32 7.89 10.74 12.76
N SER A 33 7.19 11.88 12.82
CA SER A 33 7.65 13.05 13.60
C SER A 33 7.72 12.79 15.11
N LYS A 34 6.94 11.82 15.60
CA LYS A 34 6.93 11.34 16.98
C LYS A 34 7.93 10.20 17.24
N GLY A 35 8.62 9.71 16.21
CA GLY A 35 9.61 8.65 16.34
C GLY A 35 9.05 7.24 16.36
N TYR A 36 7.80 7.01 15.93
CA TYR A 36 7.24 5.65 15.84
C TYR A 36 8.09 4.77 14.91
N TRP A 37 8.50 5.30 13.75
CA TRP A 37 9.53 4.72 12.89
C TRP A 37 10.31 5.83 12.18
N LYS A 38 11.43 5.47 11.56
CA LYS A 38 12.27 6.39 10.79
C LYS A 38 11.80 6.41 9.34
N ASP A 39 11.47 7.59 8.85
CA ASP A 39 11.24 7.87 7.43
C ASP A 39 11.75 9.29 7.13
N PRO A 40 12.96 9.44 6.58
CA PRO A 40 13.51 10.75 6.27
C PRO A 40 12.90 11.36 4.99
N HIS A 41 12.08 10.63 4.25
CA HIS A 41 11.62 10.99 2.91
C HIS A 41 10.18 11.52 2.91
N ILE A 42 9.32 11.04 3.80
CA ILE A 42 7.89 11.42 3.85
C ILE A 42 7.66 12.93 4.03
N GLN A 43 8.63 13.63 4.62
CA GLN A 43 8.59 15.09 4.76
C GLN A 43 8.56 15.84 3.43
N TYR A 44 9.05 15.23 2.35
CA TYR A 44 9.04 15.81 1.02
C TYR A 44 7.67 15.66 0.33
N PHE A 45 6.81 14.80 0.86
CA PHE A 45 5.47 14.52 0.35
C PHE A 45 4.36 15.16 1.18
N ALA A 46 4.57 15.34 2.49
CA ALA A 46 3.68 16.08 3.38
C ALA A 46 4.42 17.24 4.07
N ARG A 47 4.07 18.47 3.69
CA ARG A 47 4.72 19.69 4.20
C ARG A 47 4.49 19.92 5.69
N SER A 48 3.28 19.65 6.16
CA SER A 48 2.89 19.81 7.56
C SER A 48 2.87 18.45 8.25
N VAL A 49 3.24 18.44 9.54
CA VAL A 49 3.03 17.30 10.43
C VAL A 49 1.53 17.07 10.67
N GLY A 50 0.69 18.06 10.39
CA GLY A 50 -0.75 17.99 10.57
C GLY A 50 -1.17 18.17 12.04
N GLU A 51 -2.46 18.00 12.28
CA GLU A 51 -3.02 18.02 13.64
C GLU A 51 -2.62 16.78 14.44
N ARG A 52 -2.67 16.91 15.77
CA ARG A 52 -2.38 15.81 16.68
C ARG A 52 -3.29 14.62 16.39
N LYS A 53 -2.68 13.45 16.20
CA LYS A 53 -3.38 12.16 16.12
C LYS A 53 -3.40 11.49 17.49
N ALA A 54 -4.47 10.77 17.78
CA ALA A 54 -4.59 10.02 19.02
C ALA A 54 -3.57 8.86 19.05
N PRO A 55 -3.02 8.48 20.22
CA PRO A 55 -1.94 7.50 20.31
C PRO A 55 -2.28 6.16 19.67
N GLU A 56 -3.52 5.68 19.80
CA GLU A 56 -4.00 4.44 19.19
C GLU A 56 -3.95 4.47 17.65
N ILE A 57 -4.16 5.64 17.04
CA ILE A 57 -4.00 5.83 15.60
C ILE A 57 -2.53 5.69 15.20
N ASN A 58 -1.62 6.32 15.94
CA ASN A 58 -0.18 6.24 15.64
C ASN A 58 0.35 4.81 15.84
N ARG A 59 -0.08 4.12 16.91
CA ARG A 59 0.23 2.70 17.17
C ARG A 59 -0.32 1.79 16.08
N GLY A 60 -1.54 2.05 15.60
CA GLY A 60 -2.13 1.37 14.45
C GLY A 60 -1.31 1.52 13.17
N TYR A 61 -0.93 2.75 12.82
CA TYR A 61 -0.06 3.01 11.68
C TYR A 61 1.34 2.39 11.82
N TYR A 62 1.89 2.36 13.03
CA TYR A 62 3.15 1.67 13.30
C TYR A 62 3.05 0.18 13.02
N ALA A 63 2.02 -0.48 13.55
CA ALA A 63 1.77 -1.91 13.31
C ALA A 63 1.58 -2.21 11.82
N ARG A 64 0.79 -1.39 11.13
CA ARG A 64 0.56 -1.43 9.68
C ARG A 64 1.87 -1.37 8.90
N VAL A 65 2.69 -0.34 9.13
CA VAL A 65 3.97 -0.15 8.41
C VAL A 65 4.94 -1.29 8.71
N LYS A 66 5.06 -1.71 9.98
CA LYS A 66 5.95 -2.81 10.37
C LYS A 66 5.54 -4.14 9.77
N GLY A 67 4.24 -4.47 9.78
CA GLY A 67 3.72 -5.71 9.20
C GLY A 67 3.94 -5.80 7.69
N VAL A 68 3.61 -4.74 6.95
CA VAL A 68 3.81 -4.70 5.49
C VAL A 68 5.30 -4.77 5.14
N ASN A 69 6.14 -4.00 5.83
CA ASN A 69 7.58 -4.04 5.60
C ASN A 69 8.19 -5.40 5.94
N HIS A 70 7.73 -6.08 6.99
CA HIS A 70 8.23 -7.41 7.34
C HIS A 70 8.03 -8.40 6.19
N LEU A 71 6.82 -8.46 5.62
CA LEU A 71 6.52 -9.36 4.50
C LEU A 71 7.27 -8.96 3.22
N LEU A 72 7.31 -7.67 2.89
CA LEU A 72 8.04 -7.16 1.72
C LEU A 72 9.53 -7.49 1.83
N ASP A 73 10.16 -7.16 2.95
CA ASP A 73 11.58 -7.37 3.16
C ASP A 73 11.92 -8.88 3.19
N ALA A 74 11.02 -9.73 3.70
CA ALA A 74 11.16 -11.18 3.62
C ALA A 74 11.15 -11.68 2.17
N PHE A 75 10.22 -11.20 1.34
CA PHE A 75 10.17 -11.52 -0.09
C PHE A 75 11.43 -11.06 -0.83
N LEU A 76 11.88 -9.82 -0.57
CA LEU A 76 13.12 -9.27 -1.16
C LEU A 76 14.33 -10.13 -0.80
N ARG A 77 14.48 -10.53 0.47
CA ARG A 77 15.57 -11.40 0.91
C ARG A 77 15.49 -12.80 0.29
N LYS A 78 14.30 -13.39 0.19
CA LYS A 78 14.10 -14.73 -0.40
C LYS A 78 14.39 -14.78 -1.89
N SER A 79 14.26 -13.66 -2.59
CA SER A 79 14.54 -13.52 -4.01
C SER A 79 15.94 -12.95 -4.29
N ASP A 80 16.78 -12.75 -3.27
CA ASP A 80 18.07 -12.06 -3.39
C ASP A 80 17.96 -10.69 -4.10
N CYS A 81 16.84 -9.98 -3.86
CA CYS A 81 16.43 -8.75 -4.55
C CYS A 81 16.29 -8.89 -6.08
N ASN A 82 16.35 -10.11 -6.63
CA ASN A 82 16.12 -10.41 -8.03
C ASN A 82 14.61 -10.59 -8.32
N CYS A 83 13.85 -9.55 -8.04
CA CYS A 83 12.39 -9.54 -8.16
C CYS A 83 11.87 -8.17 -8.60
N GLN A 84 10.56 -8.07 -8.81
CA GLN A 84 9.85 -6.81 -9.06
C GLN A 84 8.89 -6.52 -7.89
N VAL A 85 8.64 -5.23 -7.63
CA VAL A 85 7.63 -4.78 -6.66
C VAL A 85 6.60 -3.95 -7.40
N ILE A 86 5.31 -4.23 -7.21
CA ILE A 86 4.21 -3.41 -7.74
C ILE A 86 3.39 -2.88 -6.57
N ASN A 87 3.49 -1.59 -6.27
CA ASN A 87 2.68 -0.93 -5.27
C ASN A 87 1.42 -0.33 -5.91
N LEU A 88 0.28 -0.99 -5.68
CA LEU A 88 -1.03 -0.63 -6.24
C LEU A 88 -1.70 0.37 -5.30
N GLY A 89 -2.08 1.54 -5.80
CA GLY A 89 -2.60 2.64 -4.99
C GLY A 89 -1.51 3.18 -4.05
N ALA A 90 -0.31 3.39 -4.59
CA ALA A 90 0.89 3.71 -3.81
C ALA A 90 0.81 5.05 -3.07
N GLY A 91 -0.14 5.93 -3.42
CA GLY A 91 -0.27 7.25 -2.83
C GLY A 91 1.05 8.01 -2.89
N LEU A 92 1.47 8.56 -1.75
CA LEU A 92 2.77 9.21 -1.57
C LEU A 92 3.75 8.35 -0.74
N ASP A 93 3.66 7.02 -0.88
CA ASP A 93 4.53 6.08 -0.16
C ASP A 93 6.02 6.28 -0.47
N THR A 94 6.88 5.89 0.46
CA THR A 94 8.32 6.16 0.46
C THR A 94 9.18 4.90 0.31
N VAL A 95 8.57 3.74 0.04
CA VAL A 95 9.24 2.43 0.03
C VAL A 95 10.48 2.38 -0.86
N PHE A 96 10.46 3.02 -2.04
CA PHE A 96 11.63 3.06 -2.93
C PHE A 96 12.87 3.63 -2.22
N TRP A 97 12.71 4.80 -1.58
CA TRP A 97 13.82 5.46 -0.91
C TRP A 97 14.26 4.70 0.35
N ARG A 98 13.32 4.12 1.10
CA ARG A 98 13.64 3.23 2.24
C ARG A 98 14.51 2.06 1.79
N LEU A 99 14.07 1.33 0.77
CA LEU A 99 14.79 0.16 0.27
C LEU A 99 16.15 0.53 -0.33
N LYS A 100 16.28 1.71 -0.94
CA LYS A 100 17.59 2.22 -1.37
C LYS A 100 18.53 2.50 -0.20
N ASP A 101 18.05 3.17 0.84
CA ASP A 101 18.86 3.45 2.04
C ASP A 101 19.31 2.16 2.75
N GLU A 102 18.51 1.10 2.67
CA GLU A 102 18.76 -0.20 3.29
C GLU A 102 19.53 -1.18 2.37
N ASN A 103 19.87 -0.78 1.13
CA ASN A 103 20.49 -1.64 0.10
C ASN A 103 19.67 -2.90 -0.24
N LEU A 104 18.35 -2.78 -0.25
CA LEU A 104 17.38 -3.84 -0.55
C LEU A 104 16.57 -3.56 -1.83
N LEU A 105 17.11 -2.78 -2.77
CA LEU A 105 16.37 -2.43 -4.00
C LEU A 105 16.12 -3.68 -4.87
N PRO A 106 14.85 -3.96 -5.26
CA PRO A 106 14.51 -4.99 -6.24
C PRO A 106 14.94 -4.58 -7.65
N GLN A 107 14.86 -5.47 -8.64
CA GLN A 107 15.17 -5.13 -10.04
C GLN A 107 14.42 -3.88 -10.50
N LYS A 108 13.12 -3.78 -10.20
CA LYS A 108 12.35 -2.57 -10.46
C LYS A 108 11.14 -2.46 -9.53
N ILE A 109 10.87 -1.24 -9.05
CA ILE A 109 9.63 -0.90 -8.34
C ILE A 109 8.70 -0.17 -9.31
N PHE A 110 7.46 -0.63 -9.39
CA PHE A 110 6.37 0.03 -10.09
C PHE A 110 5.38 0.56 -9.05
N GLU A 111 5.05 1.84 -9.13
CA GLU A 111 3.97 2.44 -8.37
C GLU A 111 2.83 2.82 -9.30
N VAL A 112 1.60 2.56 -8.86
CA VAL A 112 0.40 2.89 -9.63
C VAL A 112 -0.56 3.65 -8.74
N ASP A 113 -1.09 4.75 -9.22
CA ASP A 113 -2.16 5.50 -8.56
C ASP A 113 -2.95 6.31 -9.59
N PHE A 114 -4.01 7.00 -9.18
CA PHE A 114 -4.74 7.90 -10.04
C PHE A 114 -3.81 8.98 -10.65
N PRO A 115 -4.04 9.39 -11.91
CA PRO A 115 -3.18 10.36 -12.61
C PRO A 115 -2.91 11.66 -11.85
N THR A 116 -3.86 12.13 -11.04
CA THR A 116 -3.73 13.34 -10.20
C THR A 116 -2.80 13.14 -9.01
N VAL A 117 -2.83 11.97 -8.36
CA VAL A 117 -1.92 11.62 -7.26
C VAL A 117 -0.51 11.44 -7.80
N VAL A 118 -0.37 10.76 -8.93
CA VAL A 118 0.92 10.55 -9.62
C VAL A 118 1.54 11.87 -10.05
N ALA A 119 0.79 12.77 -10.70
CA ALA A 119 1.30 14.09 -11.10
C ALA A 119 1.85 14.86 -9.89
N ARG A 120 1.18 14.79 -8.74
CA ARG A 120 1.64 15.40 -7.49
C ARG A 120 2.91 14.75 -6.95
N LYS A 121 3.00 13.41 -6.95
CA LYS A 121 4.20 12.70 -6.51
C LYS A 121 5.40 13.02 -7.40
N ILE A 122 5.21 12.98 -8.72
CA ILE A 122 6.23 13.37 -9.71
C ILE A 122 6.69 14.82 -9.48
N HIS A 123 5.77 15.76 -9.23
CA HIS A 123 6.14 17.14 -8.91
C HIS A 123 7.05 17.23 -7.66
N ASN A 124 6.72 16.50 -6.59
CA ASN A 124 7.55 16.47 -5.39
C ASN A 124 8.92 15.82 -5.67
N ILE A 125 8.97 14.71 -6.41
CA ILE A 125 10.24 14.07 -6.81
C ILE A 125 11.11 15.05 -7.60
N LYS A 126 10.55 15.74 -8.60
CA LYS A 126 11.27 16.70 -9.45
C LYS A 126 11.80 17.90 -8.67
N THR A 127 11.00 18.43 -7.74
CA THR A 127 11.32 19.70 -7.04
C THR A 127 12.14 19.52 -5.78
N LYS A 128 12.27 18.29 -5.27
CA LYS A 128 13.02 17.98 -4.04
C LYS A 128 14.25 17.14 -4.39
N SER A 129 15.40 17.80 -4.45
CA SER A 129 16.70 17.16 -4.78
C SER A 129 16.97 15.87 -4.00
N PRO A 130 16.66 15.75 -2.69
CA PRO A 130 16.85 14.48 -1.97
C PRO A 130 16.10 13.30 -2.59
N LEU A 131 14.91 13.53 -3.17
CA LEU A 131 14.14 12.48 -3.82
C LEU A 131 14.70 12.13 -5.20
N SER A 132 14.89 13.13 -6.08
CA SER A 132 15.37 12.90 -7.44
C SER A 132 16.79 12.34 -7.50
N LYS A 133 17.67 12.75 -6.57
CA LYS A 133 19.05 12.24 -6.50
C LYS A 133 19.09 10.71 -6.37
N HIS A 134 18.22 10.13 -5.57
CA HIS A 134 18.15 8.68 -5.37
C HIS A 134 17.80 7.93 -6.66
N LEU A 135 16.92 8.50 -7.49
CA LEU A 135 16.54 7.90 -8.77
C LEU A 135 17.70 8.00 -9.77
N ILE A 136 18.34 9.17 -9.86
CA ILE A 136 19.47 9.43 -10.78
C ILE A 136 20.65 8.52 -10.45
N GLU A 137 21.00 8.36 -9.17
CA GLU A 137 22.09 7.46 -8.74
C GLU A 137 21.86 5.98 -9.12
N THR A 138 20.62 5.60 -9.42
CA THR A 138 20.24 4.24 -9.80
C THR A 138 19.85 4.10 -11.27
N HIS A 139 20.04 5.14 -12.08
CA HIS A 139 19.68 5.15 -13.49
C HIS A 139 20.92 5.24 -14.36
N SER A 140 20.96 4.43 -15.42
CA SER A 140 22.10 4.33 -16.34
C SER A 140 22.23 5.52 -17.29
N THR A 141 21.19 6.34 -17.47
CA THR A 141 21.22 7.49 -18.37
C THR A 141 21.11 8.83 -17.64
N ASP A 142 21.56 9.90 -18.28
CA ASP A 142 21.59 11.24 -17.70
C ASP A 142 20.19 11.87 -17.54
N SER A 143 19.15 11.29 -18.14
CA SER A 143 17.80 11.86 -18.15
C SER A 143 16.71 10.83 -17.88
N LEU A 144 15.90 11.07 -16.85
CA LEU A 144 14.69 10.30 -16.56
C LEU A 144 13.64 10.52 -17.65
N ILE A 145 12.88 9.48 -18.00
CA ILE A 145 11.70 9.63 -18.86
C ILE A 145 10.57 10.22 -18.01
N LEU A 146 10.14 11.44 -18.35
CA LEU A 146 9.22 12.22 -17.54
C LEU A 146 8.03 12.69 -18.39
N ASP A 147 6.85 12.20 -18.03
CA ASP A 147 5.56 12.72 -18.48
C ASP A 147 4.80 13.33 -17.29
N THR A 148 3.66 13.95 -17.54
CA THR A 148 2.76 14.48 -16.51
C THR A 148 2.21 13.36 -15.64
N HIS A 149 1.93 12.19 -16.24
CA HIS A 149 1.30 11.05 -15.58
C HIS A 149 2.17 9.80 -15.54
N SER A 150 3.44 9.90 -15.90
CA SER A 150 4.39 8.80 -15.69
C SER A 150 5.81 9.31 -15.47
N LEU A 151 6.57 8.56 -14.70
CA LEU A 151 8.01 8.75 -14.55
C LEU A 151 8.65 7.37 -14.59
N ASP A 152 9.67 7.21 -15.42
CA ASP A 152 10.39 5.95 -15.57
C ASP A 152 11.91 6.13 -15.43
N SER A 153 12.52 5.12 -14.81
CA SER A 153 13.95 4.93 -14.59
C SER A 153 14.25 3.44 -14.54
N ASP A 154 15.52 3.06 -14.44
CA ASP A 154 15.93 1.64 -14.45
C ASP A 154 15.35 0.88 -13.26
N ARG A 155 15.25 1.51 -12.09
CA ARG A 155 14.90 0.86 -10.82
C ARG A 155 13.57 1.32 -10.24
N TYR A 156 12.96 2.35 -10.80
CA TYR A 156 11.70 2.93 -10.33
C TYR A 156 10.85 3.45 -11.48
N CYS A 157 9.57 3.10 -11.44
CA CYS A 157 8.54 3.58 -12.35
C CYS A 157 7.31 3.99 -11.53
N ILE A 158 6.66 5.09 -11.90
CA ILE A 158 5.33 5.45 -11.40
C ILE A 158 4.40 5.80 -12.55
N ILE A 159 3.18 5.27 -12.50
CA ILE A 159 2.20 5.33 -13.59
C ILE A 159 0.86 5.82 -13.06
N GLY A 160 0.33 6.87 -13.70
CA GLY A 160 -1.02 7.36 -13.50
C GLY A 160 -2.01 6.48 -14.23
N ALA A 161 -2.68 5.57 -13.52
CA ALA A 161 -3.65 4.66 -14.08
C ALA A 161 -4.79 4.36 -13.08
N ASP A 162 -5.97 4.08 -13.62
CA ASP A 162 -7.10 3.59 -12.84
C ASP A 162 -6.99 2.06 -12.69
N LEU A 163 -6.87 1.58 -11.46
CA LEU A 163 -6.77 0.15 -11.14
C LEU A 163 -8.02 -0.65 -11.54
N ARG A 164 -9.14 0.01 -11.82
CA ARG A 164 -10.37 -0.62 -12.32
C ARG A 164 -10.27 -0.96 -13.82
N GLU A 165 -9.35 -0.34 -14.54
CA GLU A 165 -9.15 -0.50 -15.99
C GLU A 165 -7.98 -1.45 -16.30
N ILE A 166 -8.14 -2.74 -15.98
CA ILE A 166 -7.07 -3.76 -16.01
C ILE A 166 -6.29 -3.80 -17.33
N SER A 167 -6.98 -3.74 -18.48
CA SER A 167 -6.29 -3.77 -19.78
C SER A 167 -5.33 -2.60 -19.99
N LYS A 168 -5.72 -1.39 -19.55
CA LYS A 168 -4.85 -0.21 -19.65
C LYS A 168 -3.70 -0.30 -18.65
N LEU A 169 -3.98 -0.77 -17.43
CA LEU A 169 -2.96 -0.99 -16.40
C LEU A 169 -1.86 -1.93 -16.92
N ASP A 170 -2.25 -3.09 -17.45
CA ASP A 170 -1.34 -4.10 -17.99
C ASP A 170 -0.50 -3.55 -19.17
N GLU A 171 -1.14 -2.83 -20.10
CA GLU A 171 -0.46 -2.19 -21.23
C GLU A 171 0.61 -1.20 -20.77
N GLN A 172 0.29 -0.32 -19.81
CA GLN A 172 1.25 0.67 -19.31
C GLN A 172 2.40 0.00 -18.54
N LEU A 173 2.12 -0.99 -17.68
CA LEU A 173 3.18 -1.69 -16.95
C LEU A 173 4.14 -2.41 -17.91
N LYS A 174 3.62 -3.09 -18.94
CA LYS A 174 4.43 -3.74 -19.98
C LYS A 174 5.24 -2.73 -20.80
N ARG A 175 4.65 -1.58 -21.12
CA ARG A 175 5.34 -0.48 -21.80
C ARG A 175 6.58 -0.01 -21.02
N PHE A 176 6.52 -0.02 -19.69
CA PHE A 176 7.65 0.31 -18.81
C PHE A 176 8.46 -0.92 -18.34
N HIS A 177 8.45 -1.98 -19.15
CA HIS A 177 9.30 -3.16 -18.99
C HIS A 177 9.01 -4.00 -17.73
N LEU A 178 7.74 -4.09 -17.31
CA LEU A 178 7.31 -5.17 -16.42
C LEU A 178 7.63 -6.53 -17.05
N ASN A 179 8.22 -7.45 -16.28
CA ASN A 179 8.64 -8.76 -16.76
C ASN A 179 7.88 -9.87 -16.00
N PRO A 180 6.87 -10.49 -16.64
CA PRO A 180 6.06 -11.55 -16.02
C PRO A 180 6.86 -12.79 -15.56
N ASP A 181 8.06 -13.00 -16.09
CA ASP A 181 8.92 -14.14 -15.75
C ASP A 181 9.71 -13.94 -14.44
N LEU A 182 9.78 -12.71 -13.90
CA LEU A 182 10.45 -12.43 -12.64
C LEU A 182 9.53 -12.66 -11.43
N PRO A 183 10.08 -13.11 -10.28
CA PRO A 183 9.35 -13.08 -9.02
C PRO A 183 8.80 -11.67 -8.78
N THR A 184 7.51 -11.56 -8.47
CA THR A 184 6.87 -10.24 -8.30
C THR A 184 6.06 -10.18 -7.02
N VAL A 185 6.32 -9.19 -6.17
CA VAL A 185 5.48 -8.89 -5.02
C VAL A 185 4.59 -7.69 -5.31
N LEU A 186 3.29 -7.86 -5.08
CA LEU A 186 2.29 -6.80 -5.22
C LEU A 186 1.87 -6.33 -3.84
N LEU A 187 1.76 -5.02 -3.67
CA LEU A 187 1.31 -4.37 -2.43
C LEU A 187 -0.03 -3.68 -2.69
N SER A 188 -0.97 -3.86 -1.78
CA SER A 188 -2.22 -3.11 -1.70
C SER A 188 -2.43 -2.69 -0.24
N GLU A 189 -2.18 -1.42 0.07
CA GLU A 189 -2.17 -0.91 1.45
C GLU A 189 -3.34 0.05 1.69
N CYS A 190 -4.50 -0.49 2.07
CA CYS A 190 -5.83 0.14 2.08
C CYS A 190 -6.26 0.61 0.70
N VAL A 191 -6.40 -0.31 -0.27
CA VAL A 191 -6.73 0.05 -1.66
C VAL A 191 -7.92 -0.76 -2.18
N LEU A 192 -7.90 -2.09 -2.09
CA LEU A 192 -8.98 -2.92 -2.66
C LEU A 192 -10.37 -2.58 -2.08
N VAL A 193 -10.44 -2.20 -0.80
CA VAL A 193 -11.68 -1.79 -0.12
C VAL A 193 -12.40 -0.60 -0.78
N TYR A 194 -11.70 0.25 -1.54
CA TYR A 194 -12.31 1.37 -2.26
C TYR A 194 -12.92 0.98 -3.61
N MET A 195 -12.62 -0.23 -4.09
CA MET A 195 -13.13 -0.76 -5.34
C MET A 195 -14.31 -1.69 -5.06
N THR A 196 -15.23 -1.83 -6.01
CA THR A 196 -16.27 -2.85 -5.87
C THR A 196 -15.64 -4.26 -5.81
N PRO A 197 -16.32 -5.24 -5.21
CA PRO A 197 -15.83 -6.62 -5.11
C PRO A 197 -15.47 -7.25 -6.45
N SER A 198 -16.25 -6.95 -7.50
CA SER A 198 -15.94 -7.37 -8.87
C SER A 198 -14.64 -6.74 -9.38
N GLN A 199 -14.48 -5.42 -9.22
CA GLN A 199 -13.28 -4.70 -9.67
C GLN A 199 -12.01 -5.16 -8.94
N SER A 200 -12.05 -5.28 -7.61
CA SER A 200 -10.90 -5.76 -6.84
C SER A 200 -10.59 -7.23 -7.16
N SER A 201 -11.60 -8.08 -7.34
CA SER A 201 -11.38 -9.48 -7.76
C SER A 201 -10.74 -9.59 -9.13
N ASN A 202 -11.09 -8.70 -10.08
CA ASN A 202 -10.47 -8.66 -11.39
C ASN A 202 -9.00 -8.26 -11.32
N LEU A 203 -8.64 -7.29 -10.47
CA LEU A 203 -7.25 -6.88 -10.24
C LEU A 203 -6.42 -8.02 -9.63
N VAL A 204 -6.96 -8.67 -8.58
CA VAL A 204 -6.28 -9.79 -7.91
C VAL A 204 -6.13 -11.00 -8.84
N ARG A 205 -7.12 -11.27 -9.69
CA ARG A 205 -7.05 -12.32 -10.72
C ARG A 205 -6.01 -12.00 -11.79
N TRP A 206 -5.99 -10.78 -12.30
CA TRP A 206 -4.99 -10.35 -13.27
C TRP A 206 -3.56 -10.58 -12.76
N ALA A 207 -3.30 -10.24 -11.49
CA ALA A 207 -1.99 -10.51 -10.88
C ALA A 207 -1.68 -12.02 -10.84
N ALA A 208 -2.64 -12.87 -10.44
CA ALA A 208 -2.47 -14.32 -10.39
C ALA A 208 -2.25 -14.97 -11.76
N GLU A 209 -2.85 -14.42 -12.82
CA GLU A 209 -2.73 -14.88 -14.20
C GLU A 209 -1.45 -14.39 -14.87
N THR A 210 -0.97 -13.20 -14.48
CA THR A 210 0.22 -12.57 -15.08
C THR A 210 1.50 -13.20 -14.57
N PHE A 211 1.62 -13.47 -13.26
CA PHE A 211 2.87 -13.90 -12.65
C PHE A 211 2.83 -15.36 -12.21
N HIS A 212 3.89 -16.10 -12.55
CA HIS A 212 4.02 -17.51 -12.15
C HIS A 212 4.70 -17.70 -10.78
N THR A 213 5.43 -16.69 -10.31
CA THR A 213 5.99 -16.65 -8.96
C THR A 213 5.71 -15.28 -8.39
N ALA A 214 4.80 -15.21 -7.43
CA ALA A 214 4.35 -13.95 -6.90
C ALA A 214 3.85 -14.06 -5.46
N MET A 215 3.87 -12.91 -4.79
CA MET A 215 3.21 -12.70 -3.52
C MET A 215 2.32 -11.46 -3.62
N PHE A 216 1.11 -11.52 -3.08
CA PHE A 216 0.25 -10.35 -2.94
C PHE A 216 0.11 -10.05 -1.47
N ILE A 217 0.47 -8.85 -1.04
CA ILE A 217 0.31 -8.36 0.34
C ILE A 217 -0.82 -7.35 0.35
N ASN A 218 -1.86 -7.61 1.14
CA ASN A 218 -3.02 -6.75 1.28
C ASN A 218 -3.22 -6.36 2.74
N TYR A 219 -3.24 -5.06 3.01
CA TYR A 219 -3.63 -4.50 4.30
C TYR A 219 -4.94 -3.75 4.13
N GLU A 220 -5.99 -4.12 4.85
CA GLU A 220 -7.25 -3.37 4.87
C GLU A 220 -8.13 -3.79 6.05
N GLN A 221 -9.38 -3.33 6.08
CA GLN A 221 -10.32 -3.65 7.13
C GLN A 221 -10.71 -5.14 7.17
N VAL A 222 -11.12 -5.59 8.35
CA VAL A 222 -11.69 -6.93 8.61
C VAL A 222 -12.73 -6.82 9.73
N ASN A 223 -13.56 -7.85 9.92
CA ASN A 223 -14.57 -7.90 10.99
C ASN A 223 -15.60 -6.76 10.91
N MET A 224 -15.89 -6.26 9.70
CA MET A 224 -16.69 -5.04 9.48
C MET A 224 -18.21 -5.21 9.73
N SER A 225 -18.66 -6.39 10.14
CA SER A 225 -20.07 -6.71 10.36
C SER A 225 -20.59 -6.35 11.76
N ASP A 226 -19.70 -6.16 12.73
CA ASP A 226 -20.10 -5.85 14.10
C ASP A 226 -20.46 -4.37 14.29
N ARG A 227 -20.78 -3.98 15.54
CA ARG A 227 -21.17 -2.60 15.83
C ARG A 227 -20.03 -1.59 15.58
N PHE A 228 -18.78 -1.95 15.86
CA PHE A 228 -17.63 -1.08 15.64
C PHE A 228 -17.37 -0.90 14.14
N GLY A 229 -17.42 -1.99 13.37
CA GLY A 229 -17.33 -1.97 11.92
C GLY A 229 -18.39 -1.09 11.26
N GLN A 230 -19.66 -1.20 11.71
CA GLN A 230 -20.74 -0.33 11.24
C GLN A 230 -20.48 1.15 11.53
N VAL A 231 -20.02 1.48 12.75
CA VAL A 231 -19.66 2.86 13.12
C VAL A 231 -18.49 3.36 12.26
N MET A 232 -17.51 2.52 11.95
CA MET A 232 -16.41 2.87 11.06
C MET A 232 -16.91 3.21 9.65
N ILE A 233 -17.81 2.39 9.09
CA ILE A 233 -18.42 2.64 7.77
C ILE A 233 -19.19 3.96 7.78
N GLU A 234 -20.06 4.18 8.77
CA GLU A 234 -20.83 5.41 8.91
C GLU A 234 -19.92 6.65 9.00
N ASN A 235 -18.82 6.56 9.76
CA ASN A 235 -17.87 7.66 9.92
C ASN A 235 -17.15 8.02 8.61
N LEU A 236 -16.81 7.02 7.78
CA LEU A 236 -16.18 7.24 6.47
C LEU A 236 -17.19 7.79 5.46
N GLN A 237 -18.43 7.28 5.46
CA GLN A 237 -19.51 7.79 4.61
C GLN A 237 -19.82 9.26 4.89
N ARG A 238 -19.80 9.71 6.16
CA ARG A 238 -19.94 11.13 6.52
C ARG A 238 -18.85 12.02 5.93
N ARG A 239 -17.68 11.46 5.61
CA ARG A 239 -16.57 12.13 4.90
C ARG A 239 -16.62 11.90 3.38
N GLN A 240 -17.77 11.47 2.86
CA GLN A 240 -17.99 11.12 1.45
C GLN A 240 -17.11 9.98 0.93
N CYS A 241 -16.42 9.26 1.81
CA CYS A 241 -15.57 8.12 1.47
C CYS A 241 -16.39 6.82 1.59
N SER A 242 -16.87 6.31 0.46
CA SER A 242 -17.55 5.01 0.42
C SER A 242 -16.55 3.86 0.37
N LEU A 243 -16.76 2.84 1.20
CA LEU A 243 -16.01 1.58 1.16
C LEU A 243 -16.75 0.58 0.26
N ALA A 244 -16.59 0.73 -1.06
CA ALA A 244 -17.30 -0.07 -2.06
C ALA A 244 -17.07 -1.58 -1.90
N GLY A 245 -15.92 -1.98 -1.35
CA GLY A 245 -15.53 -3.37 -1.11
C GLY A 245 -15.74 -3.87 0.33
N ALA A 246 -16.44 -3.11 1.19
CA ALA A 246 -16.62 -3.48 2.60
C ALA A 246 -17.28 -4.86 2.81
N GLU A 247 -18.10 -5.34 1.86
CA GLU A 247 -18.69 -6.68 1.91
C GLU A 247 -17.67 -7.82 1.77
N LEU A 248 -16.42 -7.55 1.37
CA LEU A 248 -15.36 -8.57 1.42
C LEU A 248 -14.61 -8.58 2.75
N CYS A 249 -14.84 -7.59 3.62
CA CYS A 249 -14.13 -7.36 4.88
C CYS A 249 -14.86 -8.00 6.09
N HIS A 250 -15.57 -9.11 5.89
CA HIS A 250 -16.36 -9.76 6.93
C HIS A 250 -15.51 -10.50 7.97
N SER A 251 -14.47 -11.23 7.55
CA SER A 251 -13.60 -12.01 8.44
C SER A 251 -12.24 -12.27 7.80
N LEU A 252 -11.29 -12.80 8.57
CA LEU A 252 -10.01 -13.27 8.03
C LEU A 252 -10.20 -14.37 6.98
N GLU A 253 -11.20 -15.24 7.15
CA GLU A 253 -11.53 -16.27 6.16
C GLU A 253 -12.00 -15.66 4.84
N THR A 254 -12.85 -14.63 4.86
CA THR A 254 -13.27 -13.97 3.61
C THR A 254 -12.10 -13.27 2.91
N GLN A 255 -11.15 -12.72 3.68
CA GLN A 255 -9.91 -12.16 3.14
C GLN A 255 -8.99 -13.23 2.52
N LYS A 256 -8.95 -14.46 3.04
CA LYS A 256 -8.19 -15.56 2.41
C LYS A 256 -8.89 -16.10 1.17
N GLU A 257 -10.20 -16.36 1.28
CA GLU A 257 -11.00 -16.92 0.21
C GLU A 257 -10.99 -16.08 -1.07
N ARG A 258 -10.97 -14.75 -0.96
CA ARG A 258 -10.94 -13.88 -2.16
C ARG A 258 -9.70 -14.12 -3.02
N PHE A 259 -8.55 -14.45 -2.42
CA PHE A 259 -7.31 -14.74 -3.15
C PHE A 259 -7.39 -16.13 -3.78
N VAL A 260 -7.80 -17.14 -3.01
CA VAL A 260 -7.92 -18.52 -3.53
C VAL A 260 -8.92 -18.57 -4.70
N LYS A 261 -10.07 -17.90 -4.58
CA LYS A 261 -11.10 -17.82 -5.64
C LYS A 261 -10.64 -17.07 -6.89
N THR A 262 -9.55 -16.31 -6.82
CA THR A 262 -8.99 -15.53 -7.93
C THR A 262 -7.70 -16.13 -8.49
N GLY A 263 -7.37 -17.37 -8.13
CA GLY A 263 -6.30 -18.14 -8.77
C GLY A 263 -4.96 -18.16 -8.04
N TRP A 264 -4.94 -17.72 -6.77
CA TRP A 264 -3.79 -17.88 -5.87
C TRP A 264 -3.77 -19.26 -5.22
N GLU A 265 -2.59 -19.84 -5.02
CA GLU A 265 -2.41 -21.22 -4.52
C GLU A 265 -2.53 -21.29 -3.00
N HIS A 266 -1.94 -20.33 -2.31
CA HIS A 266 -1.96 -20.22 -0.85
C HIS A 266 -2.37 -18.81 -0.44
N ALA A 267 -3.12 -18.68 0.66
CA ALA A 267 -3.48 -17.41 1.25
C ALA A 267 -3.62 -17.53 2.77
N ASP A 268 -3.01 -16.60 3.49
CA ASP A 268 -3.10 -16.47 4.94
C ASP A 268 -3.45 -15.03 5.33
N ALA A 269 -3.95 -14.86 6.56
CA ALA A 269 -4.32 -13.55 7.08
C ALA A 269 -4.23 -13.51 8.60
N LEU A 270 -3.82 -12.36 9.13
CA LEU A 270 -3.79 -12.06 10.55
C LEU A 270 -4.49 -10.72 10.80
N ASP A 271 -5.26 -10.62 11.88
CA ASP A 271 -5.70 -9.31 12.37
C ASP A 271 -4.51 -8.52 12.92
N MET A 272 -4.62 -7.20 12.94
CA MET A 272 -3.47 -6.36 13.32
C MET A 272 -3.16 -6.40 14.81
N MET A 273 -4.06 -6.92 15.66
CA MET A 273 -3.75 -7.14 17.08
C MET A 273 -2.81 -8.34 17.23
N THR A 274 -3.06 -9.40 16.48
CA THR A 274 -2.15 -10.54 16.36
C THR A 274 -0.80 -10.08 15.80
N VAL A 275 -0.78 -9.30 14.72
CA VAL A 275 0.48 -8.73 14.18
C VAL A 275 1.23 -7.90 15.21
N TYR A 276 0.54 -7.01 15.93
CA TYR A 276 1.12 -6.18 17.00
C TYR A 276 1.80 -7.02 18.08
N SER A 277 1.19 -8.14 18.46
CA SER A 277 1.74 -9.08 19.46
C SER A 277 2.99 -9.82 18.98
N MET A 278 3.15 -10.00 17.66
CA MET A 278 4.28 -10.69 17.03
C MET A 278 5.46 -9.76 16.72
N LEU A 279 5.31 -8.44 16.87
CA LEU A 279 6.42 -7.51 16.66
C LEU A 279 7.53 -7.73 17.70
N PRO A 280 8.80 -7.39 17.38
CA PRO A 280 9.90 -7.45 18.34
C PRO A 280 9.57 -6.65 19.60
N GLN A 281 9.53 -7.32 20.75
CA GLN A 281 9.03 -6.73 22.00
C GLN A 281 9.86 -5.54 22.47
N GLU A 282 11.17 -5.51 22.17
CA GLU A 282 12.04 -4.37 22.44
C GLU A 282 11.61 -3.12 21.65
N ASP A 283 11.26 -3.28 20.37
CA ASP A 283 10.81 -2.18 19.51
C ASP A 283 9.39 -1.73 19.90
N VAL A 284 8.52 -2.67 20.30
CA VAL A 284 7.20 -2.37 20.88
C VAL A 284 7.37 -1.55 22.16
N ALA A 285 8.18 -1.99 23.11
CA ALA A 285 8.41 -1.26 24.37
C ALA A 285 8.94 0.16 24.12
N ARG A 286 9.91 0.32 23.20
CA ARG A 286 10.40 1.63 22.78
C ARG A 286 9.26 2.51 22.24
N MET A 287 8.44 1.96 21.35
CA MET A 287 7.34 2.68 20.72
C MET A 287 6.25 3.06 21.74
N GLU A 288 5.88 2.16 22.65
CA GLU A 288 4.86 2.42 23.67
C GLU A 288 5.27 3.51 24.67
N CYS A 289 6.57 3.74 24.87
CA CYS A 289 7.10 4.84 25.68
C CYS A 289 6.99 6.22 25.02
N LEU A 290 6.69 6.31 23.71
CA LEU A 290 6.61 7.59 23.00
C LEU A 290 5.39 8.42 23.43
N GLU A 291 4.26 7.75 23.67
CA GLU A 291 3.00 8.38 24.02
C GLU A 291 2.23 7.50 25.03
N PHE A 292 1.72 8.13 26.08
CA PHE A 292 0.80 7.50 27.02
C PHE A 292 -0.52 7.15 26.32
N LEU A 293 -0.98 5.91 26.51
CA LEU A 293 -2.26 5.41 26.03
C LEU A 293 -3.07 4.92 27.24
N ASP A 294 -4.16 5.62 27.55
CA ASP A 294 -5.06 5.27 28.64
C ASP A 294 -6.04 4.15 28.22
N GLU A 295 -6.68 4.32 27.05
CA GLU A 295 -7.71 3.43 26.53
C GLU A 295 -7.12 2.30 25.65
N LYS A 296 -6.61 1.25 26.30
CA LYS A 296 -6.05 0.07 25.58
C LYS A 296 -7.11 -0.69 24.81
N GLU A 297 -8.35 -0.69 25.29
CA GLU A 297 -9.49 -1.34 24.68
C GLU A 297 -9.81 -0.75 23.31
N LEU A 298 -9.66 0.58 23.15
CA LEU A 298 -9.88 1.25 21.88
C LEU A 298 -8.82 0.85 20.84
N LEU A 299 -7.55 0.77 21.26
CA LEU A 299 -6.48 0.26 20.39
C LEU A 299 -6.76 -1.18 19.98
N GLN A 300 -7.14 -2.05 20.92
CA GLN A 300 -7.47 -3.44 20.62
C GLN A 300 -8.63 -3.54 19.62
N GLN A 301 -9.72 -2.81 19.85
CA GLN A 301 -10.86 -2.77 18.93
C GLN A 301 -10.43 -2.30 17.53
N LEU A 302 -9.63 -1.24 17.45
CA LEU A 302 -9.13 -0.73 16.18
C LEU A 302 -8.27 -1.77 15.45
N LEU A 303 -7.32 -2.41 16.14
CA LEU A 303 -6.41 -3.39 15.55
C LEU A 303 -7.13 -4.69 15.14
N GLN A 304 -8.18 -5.09 15.86
CA GLN A 304 -9.00 -6.25 15.49
C GLN A 304 -9.89 -6.00 14.26
N HIS A 305 -10.02 -4.74 13.81
CA HIS A 305 -10.80 -4.35 12.62
C HIS A 305 -9.94 -4.02 11.39
N TYR A 306 -8.64 -4.29 11.47
CA TYR A 306 -7.75 -4.31 10.33
C TYR A 306 -7.04 -5.66 10.26
N SER A 307 -6.66 -6.07 9.07
CA SER A 307 -5.88 -7.27 8.83
C SER A 307 -4.76 -7.01 7.84
N ILE A 308 -3.73 -7.83 7.95
CA ILE A 308 -2.80 -8.08 6.85
C ILE A 308 -3.05 -9.49 6.33
N SER A 309 -3.29 -9.60 5.04
CA SER A 309 -3.38 -10.87 4.32
C SER A 309 -2.29 -10.95 3.28
N TRP A 310 -1.81 -12.16 3.04
CA TRP A 310 -0.88 -12.42 1.96
C TRP A 310 -1.25 -13.69 1.22
N ALA A 311 -1.10 -13.65 -0.10
CA ALA A 311 -1.30 -14.79 -0.98
C ALA A 311 -0.05 -15.05 -1.79
N SER A 312 0.17 -16.31 -2.18
CA SER A 312 1.34 -16.69 -2.97
C SER A 312 1.04 -17.74 -4.04
N LYS A 313 1.89 -17.72 -5.05
CA LYS A 313 2.09 -18.76 -6.07
C LYS A 313 3.60 -18.87 -6.27
N ASP A 314 4.15 -20.07 -6.28
CA ASP A 314 5.61 -20.23 -6.21
C ASP A 314 6.17 -21.27 -7.18
N LYS A 315 6.02 -21.02 -8.49
CA LYS A 315 6.59 -21.89 -9.54
C LYS A 315 8.12 -22.03 -9.44
N LEU A 316 8.83 -20.99 -8.97
CA LEU A 316 10.28 -21.00 -8.82
C LEU A 316 10.75 -21.64 -7.50
N ASN A 317 9.83 -22.05 -6.62
CA ASN A 317 10.11 -22.66 -5.32
C ASN A 317 11.06 -21.82 -4.46
N LEU A 318 10.84 -20.50 -4.41
CA LEU A 318 11.60 -19.58 -3.54
C LEU A 318 11.41 -19.89 -2.05
N GLY A 319 10.34 -20.59 -1.69
CA GLY A 319 10.18 -21.25 -0.40
C GLY A 319 8.72 -21.28 0.08
N ASN A 320 8.19 -22.49 0.28
CA ASN A 320 6.82 -22.82 0.70
C ASN A 320 6.44 -22.45 2.16
N SER A 321 6.98 -21.37 2.73
CA SER A 321 6.55 -20.92 4.06
C SER A 321 6.84 -19.44 4.27
N PHE A 322 5.94 -18.58 3.76
CA PHE A 322 5.69 -17.26 4.36
C PHE A 322 4.96 -17.40 5.71
N SER A 323 4.62 -18.63 6.10
CA SER A 323 4.12 -19.01 7.42
C SER A 323 5.28 -19.24 8.39
N SER A 324 5.38 -18.34 9.37
CA SER A 324 6.10 -18.49 10.65
C SER A 324 7.63 -18.63 10.63
N SER A 325 8.31 -17.48 10.78
CA SER A 325 9.48 -17.35 11.66
C SER A 325 9.49 -15.96 12.30
#